data_AF-A0A925QIH7-F1
#
_entry.id   AF-A0A925QIH7-F1
#
_cell.length_a   1.000
_cell.length_b   1.000
_cell.length_c   1.000
_cell.angle_alpha   90.00
_cell.angle_beta   90.00
_cell.angle_gamma   90.00
#
_symmetry.space_group_name_H-M   'P 1'
#
loop_
_entity.id
_entity.type
_entity.pdbx_description
1 polymer ?
#
loop_
_entity_poly.entity_id
_entity_poly.type
_entity_poly.pdbx_seq_one_letter_code
_entity_poly.pdbx_strand_id
1 'polypeptide(L)'
;METALVERDDNPLKYETQGLFFQIDGKVERSEELYSRFLNKFLILKAHPFIEDETRKKINSAIRYFRLGTEAIEIEQKFINYWIGIEYLFSSKIAGDNTFQRFKDFFSKVHGLSYVKRNLIEFHKQTLISDGATALSDIDDRLDYLLDVNTYNKLSMECLSIDPFLAFKAEVFSGVMGDDKTMRLYIKKHVTNLEQHLVRMYRVRNEIIHEAAIKPNIESLTSNLRYYLIFTINTMVDFFEKPMTEIIINRQISIQDFFVFKSMEFEILLKATDIKHRAFNSSYNENLAS
;
A
#
# COMPACT_ATOMS: atom_id res chain seq x y z
N MET A 1 17.37 -15.41 -34.26
CA MET A 1 17.15 -16.77 -33.70
C MET A 1 18.52 -17.28 -33.34
N GLU A 2 18.63 -17.99 -32.20
CA GLU A 2 19.87 -18.56 -31.66
C GLU A 2 20.96 -17.57 -31.18
N THR A 3 21.73 -18.10 -30.23
CA THR A 3 22.76 -17.48 -29.41
C THR A 3 24.01 -17.15 -30.23
N ALA A 4 24.64 -16.00 -29.98
CA ALA A 4 26.00 -15.74 -30.42
C ALA A 4 26.92 -15.58 -29.18
N LEU A 5 27.69 -16.63 -28.90
CA LEU A 5 28.97 -16.48 -28.22
C LEU A 5 29.93 -15.78 -29.20
N VAL A 6 30.62 -14.75 -28.74
CA VAL A 6 31.75 -14.14 -29.47
C VAL A 6 32.92 -14.06 -28.49
N GLU A 7 34.07 -14.62 -28.88
CA GLU A 7 35.28 -14.68 -28.07
C GLU A 7 36.43 -13.93 -28.75
N ARG A 8 37.02 -12.97 -28.03
CA ARG A 8 38.39 -12.39 -28.13
C ARG A 8 38.85 -11.74 -29.44
N ASP A 9 39.83 -10.83 -29.43
CA ASP A 9 40.76 -10.40 -28.37
C ASP A 9 40.52 -8.92 -27.96
N ASP A 10 41.26 -8.23 -27.07
CA ASP A 10 42.53 -8.56 -26.37
C ASP A 10 42.40 -8.84 -24.87
N ASN A 11 41.46 -8.20 -24.17
CA ASN A 11 41.61 -7.95 -22.73
C ASN A 11 40.75 -8.90 -21.86
N PRO A 12 41.33 -9.95 -21.22
CA PRO A 12 40.58 -11.00 -20.52
C PRO A 12 39.98 -10.58 -19.15
N LEU A 13 40.07 -9.30 -18.76
CA LEU A 13 39.57 -8.79 -17.48
C LEU A 13 38.44 -7.75 -17.60
N LYS A 14 37.93 -7.48 -18.81
CA LYS A 14 36.78 -6.58 -19.03
C LYS A 14 35.57 -7.30 -19.60
N TYR A 15 34.89 -8.06 -18.73
CA TYR A 15 33.47 -8.37 -18.93
C TYR A 15 32.63 -7.19 -18.42
N GLU A 16 32.42 -6.17 -19.25
CA GLU A 16 31.37 -5.17 -18.96
C GLU A 16 30.00 -5.81 -19.27
N THR A 17 29.49 -6.59 -18.31
CA THR A 17 28.08 -6.98 -18.28
C THR A 17 27.22 -5.74 -18.17
N GLN A 18 26.44 -5.47 -19.22
CA GLN A 18 25.55 -4.32 -19.31
C GLN A 18 24.54 -4.34 -18.15
N GLY A 19 24.68 -3.40 -17.22
CA GLY A 19 23.92 -3.38 -15.97
C GLY A 19 22.48 -2.91 -16.16
N LEU A 20 21.54 -3.84 -16.32
CA LEU A 20 20.09 -3.57 -16.26
C LEU A 20 19.52 -3.97 -14.89
N PHE A 21 20.00 -3.28 -13.84
CA PHE A 21 19.41 -3.35 -12.51
C PHE A 21 18.36 -2.25 -12.34
N PHE A 22 17.15 -2.46 -12.87
CA PHE A 22 15.95 -1.69 -12.51
C PHE A 22 15.54 -2.01 -11.07
N GLN A 23 16.31 -1.51 -10.11
CA GLN A 23 16.03 -1.65 -8.68
C GLN A 23 14.96 -0.62 -8.30
N ILE A 24 13.70 -1.01 -8.47
CA ILE A 24 12.51 -0.17 -8.23
C ILE A 24 12.43 0.32 -6.78
N ASP A 25 12.93 -0.49 -5.85
CA ASP A 25 13.01 -0.19 -4.43
C ASP A 25 14.46 0.15 -4.06
N GLY A 26 14.66 0.97 -3.01
CA GLY A 26 15.96 1.07 -2.35
C GLY A 26 16.43 -0.27 -1.77
N LYS A 27 17.56 -0.28 -1.05
CA LYS A 27 18.02 -1.50 -0.36
C LYS A 27 17.00 -1.91 0.73
N VAL A 28 16.10 -2.83 0.39
CA VAL A 28 15.20 -3.47 1.35
C VAL A 28 16.04 -4.36 2.26
N GLU A 29 16.03 -4.08 3.56
CA GLU A 29 16.60 -5.01 4.54
C GLU A 29 15.81 -6.32 4.50
N ARG A 30 16.50 -7.42 4.19
CA ARG A 30 15.91 -8.76 4.22
C ARG A 30 15.72 -9.20 5.68
N SER A 31 14.67 -8.71 6.31
CA SER A 31 14.22 -9.24 7.59
C SER A 31 13.61 -10.64 7.38
N GLU A 32 14.33 -11.65 7.85
CA GLU A 32 13.83 -13.04 7.91
C GLU A 32 12.55 -13.12 8.77
N GLU A 33 12.39 -12.21 9.74
CA GLU A 33 11.21 -12.12 10.58
C GLU A 33 9.97 -11.62 9.81
N LEU A 34 10.11 -10.58 8.97
CA LEU A 34 9.03 -10.10 8.10
C LEU A 34 8.56 -11.22 7.16
N TYR A 35 9.50 -11.92 6.55
CA TYR A 35 9.23 -13.06 5.67
C TYR A 35 8.53 -14.21 6.41
N SER A 36 9.01 -14.56 7.60
CA SER A 36 8.43 -15.62 8.44
C SER A 36 7.02 -15.28 8.93
N ARG A 37 6.77 -14.01 9.33
CA ARG A 37 5.43 -13.52 9.69
C ARG A 37 4.47 -13.60 8.50
N PHE A 38 4.89 -13.15 7.31
CA PHE A 38 4.08 -13.27 6.09
C PHE A 38 3.77 -14.74 5.73
N LEU A 39 4.77 -15.63 5.77
CA LEU A 39 4.59 -17.05 5.53
C LEU A 39 3.61 -17.69 6.53
N ASN A 40 3.74 -17.41 7.82
CA ASN A 40 2.85 -17.95 8.85
C ASN A 40 1.39 -17.52 8.60
N LYS A 41 1.15 -16.23 8.36
CA LYS A 41 -0.19 -15.74 8.00
C LYS A 41 -0.73 -16.43 6.73
N PHE A 42 0.10 -16.60 5.72
CA PHE A 42 -0.28 -17.28 4.47
C PHE A 42 -0.59 -18.78 4.66
N LEU A 43 0.14 -19.48 5.54
CA LEU A 43 -0.16 -20.86 5.92
C LEU A 43 -1.49 -20.96 6.69
N ILE A 44 -1.76 -20.03 7.60
CA ILE A 44 -3.04 -19.91 8.30
C ILE A 44 -4.19 -19.74 7.28
N LEU A 45 -4.08 -18.81 6.33
CA LEU A 45 -5.09 -18.63 5.27
C LEU A 45 -5.35 -19.88 4.42
N LYS A 46 -4.31 -20.68 4.14
CA LYS A 46 -4.46 -21.94 3.40
C LYS A 46 -5.24 -22.99 4.21
N ALA A 47 -4.99 -23.07 5.51
CA ALA A 47 -5.60 -24.04 6.40
C ALA A 47 -6.99 -23.62 6.93
N HIS A 48 -7.33 -22.32 6.87
CA HIS A 48 -8.53 -21.78 7.50
C HIS A 48 -9.83 -22.39 6.92
N PRO A 49 -10.63 -23.14 7.71
CA PRO A 49 -11.78 -23.88 7.19
C PRO A 49 -12.94 -22.96 6.78
N PHE A 50 -13.03 -21.79 7.41
CA PHE A 50 -14.10 -20.80 7.16
C PHE A 50 -13.85 -19.87 5.97
N ILE A 51 -12.70 -19.92 5.29
CA ILE A 51 -12.48 -19.11 4.07
C ILE A 51 -13.02 -19.88 2.85
N GLU A 52 -13.70 -19.18 1.94
CA GLU A 52 -14.15 -19.74 0.67
C GLU A 52 -12.97 -20.14 -0.24
N ASP A 53 -13.10 -21.26 -0.96
CA ASP A 53 -12.02 -21.76 -1.80
C ASP A 53 -11.64 -20.85 -2.97
N GLU A 54 -12.62 -20.13 -3.57
CA GLU A 54 -12.33 -19.10 -4.57
C GLU A 54 -11.49 -17.97 -3.98
N THR A 55 -11.78 -17.57 -2.75
CA THR A 55 -11.04 -16.50 -2.05
C THR A 55 -9.60 -16.92 -1.81
N ARG A 56 -9.35 -18.15 -1.34
CA ARG A 56 -8.01 -18.73 -1.29
C ARG A 56 -7.34 -18.73 -2.67
N LYS A 57 -8.03 -19.17 -3.73
CA LYS A 57 -7.48 -19.20 -5.10
C LYS A 57 -7.09 -17.82 -5.62
N LYS A 58 -7.89 -16.77 -5.35
CA LYS A 58 -7.60 -15.38 -5.73
C LYS A 58 -6.36 -14.84 -5.02
N ILE A 59 -6.27 -15.00 -3.69
CA ILE A 59 -5.11 -14.57 -2.90
C ILE A 59 -3.84 -15.33 -3.33
N ASN A 60 -3.92 -16.66 -3.51
CA ASN A 60 -2.80 -17.46 -4.02
C ASN A 60 -2.33 -16.99 -5.42
N SER A 61 -3.27 -16.65 -6.31
CA SER A 61 -2.95 -16.14 -7.65
C SER A 61 -2.27 -14.78 -7.56
N ALA A 62 -2.80 -13.86 -6.75
CA ALA A 62 -2.21 -12.54 -6.53
C ALA A 62 -0.77 -12.61 -6.01
N ILE A 63 -0.50 -13.51 -5.05
CA ILE A 63 0.86 -13.76 -4.52
C ILE A 63 1.78 -14.37 -5.58
N ARG A 64 1.28 -15.31 -6.41
CA ARG A 64 2.04 -15.84 -7.55
C ARG A 64 2.44 -14.73 -8.53
N TYR A 65 1.50 -13.86 -8.88
CA TYR A 65 1.77 -12.75 -9.80
C TYR A 65 2.66 -11.66 -9.19
N PHE A 66 2.56 -11.40 -7.89
CA PHE A 66 3.51 -10.58 -7.15
C PHE A 66 4.94 -11.14 -7.23
N ARG A 67 5.11 -12.46 -7.06
CA ARG A 67 6.41 -13.10 -7.21
C ARG A 67 6.94 -12.98 -8.64
N LEU A 68 6.13 -13.29 -9.66
CA LEU A 68 6.50 -13.16 -11.08
C LEU A 68 6.86 -11.71 -11.46
N GLY A 69 6.18 -10.71 -10.90
CA GLY A 69 6.54 -9.30 -11.11
C GLY A 69 7.84 -8.89 -10.40
N THR A 70 8.17 -9.52 -9.28
CA THR A 70 9.45 -9.32 -8.60
C THR A 70 10.60 -9.97 -9.37
N GLU A 71 10.39 -11.19 -9.88
CA GLU A 71 11.35 -12.02 -10.63
C GLU A 71 11.57 -11.54 -12.09
N ALA A 72 10.62 -10.84 -12.71
CA ALA A 72 10.76 -10.36 -14.09
C ALA A 72 11.88 -9.33 -14.26
N ILE A 73 12.53 -9.31 -15.43
CA ILE A 73 13.61 -8.37 -15.75
C ILE A 73 13.01 -7.03 -16.24
N GLU A 74 12.26 -7.08 -17.34
CA GLU A 74 11.66 -5.91 -18.00
C GLU A 74 10.58 -5.24 -17.15
N ILE A 75 10.62 -3.90 -17.07
CA ILE A 75 9.73 -3.09 -16.22
C ILE A 75 8.26 -3.21 -16.63
N GLU A 76 7.97 -3.34 -17.93
CA GLU A 76 6.64 -3.63 -18.48
C GLU A 76 6.11 -4.98 -17.98
N GLN A 77 6.97 -6.00 -17.94
CA GLN A 77 6.59 -7.33 -17.47
C GLN A 77 6.38 -7.35 -15.94
N LYS A 78 7.16 -6.56 -15.19
CA LYS A 78 6.91 -6.30 -13.76
C LYS A 78 5.52 -5.67 -13.56
N PHE A 79 5.25 -4.58 -14.29
CA PHE A 79 3.96 -3.86 -14.25
C PHE A 79 2.77 -4.76 -14.59
N ILE A 80 2.83 -5.48 -15.71
CA ILE A 80 1.75 -6.37 -16.16
C ILE A 80 1.52 -7.50 -15.16
N ASN A 81 2.57 -8.11 -14.60
CA ASN A 81 2.41 -9.12 -13.56
C ASN A 81 1.71 -8.55 -12.31
N TYR A 82 2.13 -7.39 -11.80
CA TYR A 82 1.46 -6.76 -10.66
C TYR A 82 0.00 -6.39 -10.99
N TRP A 83 -0.28 -5.91 -12.21
CA TRP A 83 -1.63 -5.60 -12.66
C TRP A 83 -2.54 -6.82 -12.67
N ILE A 84 -2.08 -7.94 -13.25
CA ILE A 84 -2.84 -9.20 -13.29
C ILE A 84 -3.10 -9.70 -11.86
N GLY A 85 -2.12 -9.59 -10.95
CA GLY A 85 -2.32 -9.94 -9.53
C GLY A 85 -3.47 -9.17 -8.88
N ILE A 86 -3.61 -7.89 -9.19
CA ILE A 86 -4.74 -7.06 -8.77
C ILE A 86 -6.05 -7.48 -9.47
N GLU A 87 -6.04 -7.68 -10.79
CA GLU A 87 -7.23 -8.14 -11.53
C GLU A 87 -7.80 -9.44 -10.95
N TYR A 88 -6.97 -10.39 -10.53
CA TYR A 88 -7.43 -11.60 -9.84
C TYR A 88 -8.16 -11.30 -8.52
N LEU A 89 -7.64 -10.41 -7.66
CA LEU A 89 -8.28 -10.04 -6.39
C LEU A 89 -9.63 -9.33 -6.60
N PHE A 90 -9.70 -8.41 -7.56
CA PHE A 90 -10.89 -7.59 -7.83
C PHE A 90 -11.79 -8.17 -8.94
N SER A 91 -11.55 -9.39 -9.40
CA SER A 91 -12.41 -10.12 -10.34
C SER A 91 -13.72 -10.58 -9.68
N SER A 92 -14.80 -10.61 -10.46
CA SER A 92 -16.14 -11.02 -10.03
C SER A 92 -16.66 -12.16 -10.90
N LYS A 93 -17.56 -12.98 -10.33
CA LYS A 93 -18.36 -13.95 -11.09
C LYS A 93 -19.67 -13.35 -11.62
N ILE A 94 -20.04 -12.15 -11.17
CA ILE A 94 -21.27 -11.48 -11.60
C ILE A 94 -21.07 -10.98 -13.03
N ALA A 95 -21.92 -11.40 -13.96
CA ALA A 95 -21.85 -10.98 -15.35
C ALA A 95 -22.09 -9.46 -15.46
N GLY A 96 -21.20 -8.76 -16.17
CA GLY A 96 -21.24 -7.31 -16.32
C GLY A 96 -20.39 -6.51 -15.31
N ASP A 97 -19.86 -7.14 -14.25
CA ASP A 97 -18.96 -6.47 -13.31
C ASP A 97 -17.64 -6.06 -13.98
N ASN A 98 -17.37 -4.76 -14.02
CA ASN A 98 -16.10 -4.24 -14.50
C ASN A 98 -15.03 -4.36 -13.40
N THR A 99 -14.07 -5.26 -13.59
CA THR A 99 -12.96 -5.54 -12.64
C THR A 99 -12.15 -4.29 -12.30
N PHE A 100 -11.86 -3.43 -13.29
CA PHE A 100 -11.15 -2.16 -13.04
C PHE A 100 -11.99 -1.19 -12.20
N GLN A 101 -13.31 -1.10 -12.46
CA GLN A 101 -14.20 -0.26 -11.66
C GLN A 101 -14.30 -0.77 -10.21
N ARG A 102 -14.42 -2.08 -9.99
CA ARG A 102 -14.36 -2.69 -8.64
C ARG A 102 -13.03 -2.42 -7.95
N PHE A 103 -11.91 -2.56 -8.65
CA PHE A 103 -10.59 -2.21 -8.12
C PHE A 103 -10.55 -0.74 -7.68
N LYS A 104 -10.91 0.19 -8.58
CA LYS A 104 -10.93 1.63 -8.32
C LYS A 104 -11.76 1.99 -7.09
N ASP A 105 -12.98 1.46 -6.99
CA ASP A 105 -13.94 1.83 -5.94
C ASP A 105 -13.58 1.21 -4.58
N PHE A 106 -13.20 -0.07 -4.54
CA PHE A 106 -12.87 -0.74 -3.28
C PHE A 106 -11.46 -0.42 -2.78
N PHE A 107 -10.45 -0.40 -3.66
CA PHE A 107 -9.07 -0.09 -3.23
C PHE A 107 -8.96 1.30 -2.63
N SER A 108 -9.61 2.30 -3.26
CA SER A 108 -9.51 3.68 -2.79
C SER A 108 -10.14 3.85 -1.40
N LYS A 109 -11.24 3.14 -1.10
CA LYS A 109 -11.84 3.10 0.25
C LYS A 109 -10.96 2.36 1.27
N VAL A 110 -10.47 1.16 0.93
CA VAL A 110 -9.59 0.36 1.80
C VAL A 110 -8.31 1.12 2.14
N HIS A 111 -7.68 1.76 1.15
CA HIS A 111 -6.49 2.59 1.37
C HIS A 111 -6.84 3.88 2.14
N GLY A 112 -8.00 4.49 1.87
CA GLY A 112 -8.52 5.66 2.59
C GLY A 112 -8.69 5.43 4.10
N LEU A 113 -9.13 4.24 4.52
CA LEU A 113 -9.21 3.85 5.93
C LEU A 113 -7.85 3.96 6.65
N SER A 114 -6.78 3.48 6.01
CA SER A 114 -5.43 3.48 6.59
C SER A 114 -4.72 4.84 6.50
N TYR A 115 -5.19 5.74 5.64
CA TYR A 115 -4.40 6.88 5.14
C TYR A 115 -3.93 7.83 6.24
N VAL A 116 -4.80 8.18 7.19
CA VAL A 116 -4.45 9.10 8.28
C VAL A 116 -3.39 8.47 9.18
N LYS A 117 -3.63 7.26 9.69
CA LYS A 117 -2.68 6.56 10.57
C LYS A 117 -1.32 6.36 9.90
N ARG A 118 -1.30 5.97 8.61
CA ARG A 118 -0.06 5.87 7.82
C ARG A 118 0.75 7.16 7.83
N ASN A 119 0.09 8.28 7.54
CA ASN A 119 0.74 9.57 7.46
C ASN A 119 1.21 10.08 8.83
N LEU A 120 0.53 9.69 9.91
CA LEU A 120 0.95 9.98 11.28
C LEU A 120 2.17 9.16 11.71
N ILE A 121 2.25 7.87 11.37
CA ILE A 121 3.44 7.07 11.71
C ILE A 121 4.65 7.58 10.92
N GLU A 122 4.47 7.94 9.65
CA GLU A 122 5.53 8.57 8.83
C GLU A 122 5.95 9.93 9.40
N PHE A 123 5.02 10.75 9.88
CA PHE A 123 5.32 12.01 10.56
C PHE A 123 6.05 11.80 11.90
N HIS A 124 5.68 10.77 12.67
CA HIS A 124 6.37 10.38 13.90
C HIS A 124 7.81 9.93 13.62
N LYS A 125 8.05 9.08 12.61
CA LYS A 125 9.40 8.67 12.20
C LYS A 125 10.28 9.87 11.83
N GLN A 126 9.71 10.84 11.12
CA GLN A 126 10.42 12.08 10.77
C GLN A 126 10.67 12.96 11.99
N THR A 127 9.73 13.01 12.93
CA THR A 127 9.93 13.64 14.25
C THR A 127 11.11 13.00 15.00
N LEU A 128 11.20 11.67 15.05
CA LEU A 128 12.26 10.95 15.77
C LEU A 128 13.69 11.19 15.23
N ILE A 129 13.84 11.46 13.92
CA ILE A 129 15.16 11.69 13.29
C ILE A 129 15.54 13.18 13.18
N SER A 130 14.65 14.09 13.62
CA SER A 130 14.85 15.53 13.45
C SER A 130 15.42 16.16 14.72
N ASP A 131 16.59 16.79 14.62
CA ASP A 131 17.25 17.48 15.74
C ASP A 131 16.38 18.59 16.36
N GLY A 132 15.43 19.14 15.58
CA GLY A 132 14.47 20.15 16.03
C GLY A 132 13.34 19.61 16.91
N ALA A 133 13.12 18.29 16.96
CA ALA A 133 12.04 17.67 17.74
C ALA A 133 12.43 17.33 19.19
N THR A 134 13.70 17.54 19.56
CA THR A 134 14.27 17.22 20.89
C THR A 134 13.57 17.89 22.07
N ALA A 135 12.74 18.91 21.82
CA ALA A 135 11.96 19.62 22.83
C ALA A 135 10.60 18.97 23.15
N LEU A 136 10.17 17.92 22.44
CA LEU A 136 9.01 17.11 22.84
C LEU A 136 9.38 16.14 23.97
N SER A 137 8.85 16.39 25.17
CA SER A 137 9.04 15.54 26.37
C SER A 137 8.30 14.20 26.30
N ASP A 138 7.25 14.11 25.49
CA ASP A 138 6.24 13.04 25.54
C ASP A 138 6.09 12.32 24.18
N ILE A 139 7.20 12.12 23.47
CA ILE A 139 7.19 11.26 22.27
C ILE A 139 7.00 9.81 22.73
N ASP A 140 5.90 9.20 22.30
CA ASP A 140 5.49 7.83 22.62
C ASP A 140 5.20 7.06 21.32
N ASP A 141 5.72 5.84 21.21
CA ASP A 141 5.48 4.90 20.10
C ASP A 141 3.98 4.58 19.88
N ARG A 142 3.14 4.81 20.90
CA ARG A 142 1.67 4.71 20.81
C ARG A 142 1.03 5.81 19.97
N LEU A 143 1.76 6.87 19.67
CA LEU A 143 1.33 8.03 18.85
C LEU A 143 0.20 8.87 19.43
N ASP A 144 -0.27 8.60 20.66
CA ASP A 144 -1.39 9.33 21.27
C ASP A 144 -1.13 10.86 21.33
N TYR A 145 0.13 11.27 21.46
CA TYR A 145 0.56 12.67 21.43
C TYR A 145 0.24 13.40 20.11
N LEU A 146 0.06 12.67 19.00
CA LEU A 146 -0.37 13.19 17.69
C LEU A 146 -1.87 13.44 17.57
N LEU A 147 -2.66 13.14 18.61
CA LEU A 147 -4.07 13.55 18.71
C LEU A 147 -4.24 14.98 19.25
N ASP A 148 -3.23 15.53 19.93
CA ASP A 148 -3.24 16.93 20.37
C ASP A 148 -2.77 17.86 19.24
N VAL A 149 -3.56 18.89 18.96
CA VAL A 149 -3.23 19.95 17.99
C VAL A 149 -2.02 20.77 18.47
N ASN A 150 -1.81 20.91 19.78
CA ASN A 150 -0.70 21.69 20.33
C ASN A 150 0.67 21.08 20.00
N THR A 151 0.76 19.75 19.91
CA THR A 151 1.97 19.03 19.47
C THR A 151 2.47 19.57 18.12
N TYR A 152 1.56 19.73 17.16
CA TYR A 152 1.91 20.21 15.84
C TYR A 152 2.27 21.69 15.83
N ASN A 153 1.57 22.53 16.61
CA ASN A 153 1.90 23.94 16.74
C ASN A 153 3.30 24.14 17.33
N LYS A 154 3.65 23.34 18.34
CA LYS A 154 4.98 23.33 18.96
C LYS A 154 6.07 22.89 17.97
N LEU A 155 5.89 21.74 17.31
CA LEU A 155 6.82 21.27 16.27
C LEU A 155 6.98 22.27 15.12
N SER A 156 5.89 22.91 14.69
CA SER A 156 5.92 23.93 13.63
C SER A 156 6.78 25.13 14.00
N MET A 157 6.77 25.57 15.26
CA MET A 157 7.60 26.66 15.75
C MET A 157 9.06 26.24 16.01
N GLU A 158 9.27 25.11 16.71
CA GLU A 158 10.60 24.69 17.16
C GLU A 158 11.46 24.16 16.01
N CYS A 159 10.87 23.40 15.08
CA CYS A 159 11.60 22.87 13.93
C CYS A 159 11.88 23.92 12.83
N LEU A 160 11.21 25.08 12.82
CA LEU A 160 11.24 26.02 11.68
C LEU A 160 12.64 26.43 11.20
N SER A 161 13.60 26.51 12.12
CA SER A 161 14.99 26.91 11.83
C SER A 161 15.97 25.74 11.62
N ILE A 162 15.56 24.51 11.97
CA ILE A 162 16.41 23.30 11.98
C ILE A 162 15.95 22.34 10.88
N ASP A 163 14.64 22.06 10.84
CA ASP A 163 13.96 21.23 9.86
C ASP A 163 12.68 21.94 9.37
N PRO A 164 12.81 22.86 8.39
CA PRO A 164 11.68 23.57 7.82
C PRO A 164 10.64 22.65 7.17
N PHE A 165 11.02 21.43 6.77
CA PHE A 165 10.14 20.47 6.14
C PHE A 165 9.23 19.78 7.16
N LEU A 166 9.78 19.36 8.31
CA LEU A 166 8.99 18.88 9.44
C LEU A 166 8.08 20.00 9.99
N ALA A 167 8.58 21.22 10.09
CA ALA A 167 7.79 22.38 10.53
C ALA A 167 6.58 22.66 9.62
N PHE A 168 6.77 22.62 8.29
CA PHE A 168 5.69 22.75 7.30
C PHE A 168 4.70 21.57 7.37
N LYS A 169 5.19 20.33 7.54
CA LYS A 169 4.30 19.17 7.75
C LYS A 169 3.47 19.32 9.02
N ALA A 170 4.07 19.81 10.11
CA ALA A 170 3.39 20.05 11.36
C ALA A 170 2.26 21.08 11.19
N GLU A 171 2.50 22.20 10.49
CA GLU A 171 1.47 23.18 10.14
C GLU A 171 0.30 22.53 9.37
N VAL A 172 0.59 21.71 8.36
CA VAL A 172 -0.43 20.98 7.59
C VAL A 172 -1.24 20.02 8.48
N PHE A 173 -0.59 19.26 9.36
CA PHE A 173 -1.29 18.35 10.27
C PHE A 173 -2.06 19.08 11.36
N SER A 174 -1.60 20.24 11.85
CA SER A 174 -2.36 21.09 12.78
C SER A 174 -3.71 21.48 12.16
N GLY A 175 -3.72 21.90 10.90
CA GLY A 175 -4.96 22.17 10.16
C GLY A 175 -5.86 20.94 9.98
N VAL A 176 -5.29 19.78 9.63
CA VAL A 176 -6.05 18.53 9.43
C VAL A 176 -6.61 17.97 10.74
N MET A 177 -5.87 18.10 11.84
CA MET A 177 -6.27 17.67 13.19
C MET A 177 -7.08 18.71 13.95
N GLY A 178 -7.16 19.96 13.48
CA GLY A 178 -7.95 21.02 14.09
C GLY A 178 -9.44 20.68 14.14
N ASP A 179 -10.03 20.20 13.04
CA ASP A 179 -11.46 19.93 12.96
C ASP A 179 -11.86 18.73 12.08
N ASP A 180 -13.02 18.18 12.41
CA ASP A 180 -13.62 17.00 11.79
C ASP A 180 -14.00 17.18 10.31
N LYS A 181 -14.35 18.40 9.87
CA LYS A 181 -14.70 18.70 8.48
C LYS A 181 -13.43 18.74 7.63
N THR A 182 -12.35 19.32 8.13
CA THR A 182 -11.05 19.30 7.45
C THR A 182 -10.49 17.89 7.36
N MET A 183 -10.58 17.07 8.43
CA MET A 183 -10.24 15.64 8.39
C MET A 183 -11.04 14.86 7.32
N ARG A 184 -12.36 15.06 7.24
CA ARG A 184 -13.21 14.46 6.18
C ARG A 184 -12.75 14.86 4.78
N LEU A 185 -12.43 16.14 4.57
CA LEU A 185 -11.97 16.65 3.27
C LEU A 185 -10.59 16.08 2.90
N TYR A 186 -9.70 15.94 3.88
CA TYR A 186 -8.37 15.34 3.70
C TYR A 186 -8.46 13.88 3.23
N ILE A 187 -9.28 13.06 3.90
CA ILE A 187 -9.52 11.65 3.52
C ILE A 187 -10.18 11.57 2.12
N LYS A 188 -11.21 12.37 1.86
CA LYS A 188 -11.89 12.39 0.54
C LYS A 188 -10.96 12.81 -0.60
N LYS A 189 -10.12 13.82 -0.38
CA LYS A 189 -9.12 14.27 -1.36
C LYS A 189 -8.13 13.16 -1.70
N HIS A 190 -7.67 12.38 -0.71
CA HIS A 190 -6.84 11.20 -0.95
C HIS A 190 -7.55 10.16 -1.83
N VAL A 191 -8.79 9.80 -1.50
CA VAL A 191 -9.59 8.84 -2.28
C VAL A 191 -9.73 9.29 -3.74
N THR A 192 -10.14 10.54 -3.98
CA THR A 192 -10.27 11.07 -5.35
C THR A 192 -8.94 11.11 -6.11
N ASN A 193 -7.84 11.50 -5.45
CA ASN A 193 -6.51 11.48 -6.06
C ASN A 193 -6.09 10.05 -6.46
N LEU A 194 -6.42 9.07 -5.61
CA LEU A 194 -6.10 7.67 -5.83
C LEU A 194 -6.91 7.08 -6.98
N GLU A 195 -8.23 7.34 -7.04
CA GLU A 195 -9.09 6.98 -8.18
C GLU A 195 -8.54 7.52 -9.51
N GLN A 196 -8.12 8.79 -9.54
CA GLN A 196 -7.49 9.41 -10.71
C GLN A 196 -6.16 8.74 -11.08
N HIS A 197 -5.34 8.38 -10.09
CA HIS A 197 -4.08 7.67 -10.32
C HIS A 197 -4.33 6.28 -10.92
N LEU A 198 -5.30 5.52 -10.39
CA LEU A 198 -5.66 4.21 -10.93
C LEU A 198 -6.18 4.29 -12.38
N VAL A 199 -6.91 5.35 -12.75
CA VAL A 199 -7.30 5.59 -14.15
C VAL A 199 -6.08 5.83 -15.06
N ARG A 200 -5.03 6.53 -14.58
CA ARG A 200 -3.77 6.69 -15.35
C ARG A 200 -3.07 5.34 -15.53
N MET A 201 -3.00 4.53 -14.47
CA MET A 201 -2.37 3.19 -14.53
C MET A 201 -3.13 2.25 -15.47
N TYR A 202 -4.47 2.30 -15.51
CA TYR A 202 -5.27 1.50 -16.44
C TYR A 202 -5.05 1.87 -17.90
N ARG A 203 -4.85 3.17 -18.21
CA ARG A 203 -4.45 3.60 -19.56
C ARG A 203 -3.08 3.05 -19.93
N VAL A 204 -2.09 3.23 -19.06
CA VAL A 204 -0.73 2.70 -19.25
C VAL A 204 -0.75 1.17 -19.45
N ARG A 205 -1.57 0.43 -18.68
CA ARG A 205 -1.78 -1.02 -18.86
C ARG A 205 -2.26 -1.37 -20.27
N ASN A 206 -3.28 -0.69 -20.77
CA ASN A 206 -3.83 -0.99 -22.10
C ASN A 206 -2.82 -0.62 -23.19
N GLU A 207 -2.16 0.52 -23.06
CA GLU A 207 -1.15 0.97 -24.01
C GLU A 207 0.10 0.04 -24.01
N ILE A 208 0.54 -0.52 -22.87
CA ILE A 208 1.60 -1.54 -22.83
C ILE A 208 1.20 -2.79 -23.63
N ILE A 209 -0.07 -3.21 -23.52
CA ILE A 209 -0.61 -4.36 -24.25
C ILE A 209 -0.75 -4.09 -25.76
N HIS A 210 -0.88 -2.83 -26.17
CA HIS A 210 -1.18 -2.46 -27.56
C HIS A 210 -0.02 -1.88 -28.37
N GLU A 211 0.91 -1.13 -27.75
CA GLU A 211 1.86 -0.29 -28.50
C GLU A 211 3.35 -0.63 -28.29
N ALA A 212 3.70 -1.49 -27.32
CA ALA A 212 5.08 -1.94 -27.04
C ALA A 212 6.13 -0.82 -26.88
N ALA A 213 5.70 0.41 -26.63
CA ALA A 213 6.55 1.60 -26.56
C ALA A 213 6.93 1.93 -25.11
N ILE A 214 8.22 2.22 -24.88
CA ILE A 214 8.78 2.59 -23.58
C ILE A 214 8.12 3.88 -23.08
N LYS A 215 7.55 3.82 -21.86
CA LYS A 215 6.80 4.94 -21.26
C LYS A 215 7.67 5.73 -20.28
N PRO A 216 7.72 7.08 -20.37
CA PRO A 216 8.28 7.88 -19.30
C PRO A 216 7.49 7.64 -17.99
N ASN A 217 8.22 7.51 -16.87
CA ASN A 217 7.70 7.23 -15.53
C ASN A 217 7.08 5.84 -15.29
N ILE A 218 7.28 4.85 -16.18
CA ILE A 218 6.79 3.48 -15.95
C ILE A 218 7.33 2.86 -14.66
N GLU A 219 8.57 3.17 -14.28
CA GLU A 219 9.19 2.72 -13.02
C GLU A 219 8.39 3.16 -11.80
N SER A 220 8.06 4.46 -11.69
CA SER A 220 7.29 5.00 -10.57
C SER A 220 5.86 4.44 -10.54
N LEU A 221 5.23 4.23 -11.71
CA LEU A 221 3.92 3.58 -11.77
C LEU A 221 4.01 2.11 -11.35
N THR A 222 5.08 1.40 -11.70
CA THR A 222 5.32 0.01 -11.31
C THR A 222 5.58 -0.13 -9.81
N SER A 223 6.35 0.79 -9.21
CA SER A 223 6.57 0.87 -7.76
C SER A 223 5.25 1.06 -7.00
N ASN A 224 4.42 2.02 -7.44
CA ASN A 224 3.10 2.23 -6.87
C ASN A 224 2.21 0.98 -7.04
N LEU A 225 2.24 0.31 -8.19
CA LEU A 225 1.44 -0.89 -8.44
C LEU A 225 1.88 -2.09 -7.58
N ARG A 226 3.20 -2.26 -7.39
CA ARG A 226 3.81 -3.22 -6.46
C ARG A 226 3.28 -2.98 -5.04
N TYR A 227 3.38 -1.74 -4.56
CA TYR A 227 2.88 -1.34 -3.25
C TYR A 227 1.37 -1.57 -3.11
N TYR A 228 0.54 -1.20 -4.11
CA TYR A 228 -0.91 -1.43 -4.08
C TYR A 228 -1.28 -2.92 -3.99
N LEU A 229 -0.55 -3.78 -4.70
CA LEU A 229 -0.75 -5.23 -4.64
C LEU A 229 -0.38 -5.78 -3.26
N ILE A 230 0.80 -5.44 -2.72
CA ILE A 230 1.24 -5.85 -1.38
C ILE A 230 0.24 -5.38 -0.31
N PHE A 231 -0.11 -4.09 -0.34
CA PHE A 231 -1.06 -3.48 0.60
C PHE A 231 -2.42 -4.20 0.58
N THR A 232 -2.93 -4.52 -0.62
CA THR A 232 -4.20 -5.25 -0.75
C THR A 232 -4.10 -6.66 -0.19
N ILE A 233 -3.05 -7.40 -0.54
CA ILE A 233 -2.81 -8.77 -0.04
C ILE A 233 -2.73 -8.74 1.49
N ASN A 234 -1.87 -7.92 2.07
CA ASN A 234 -1.71 -7.81 3.53
C ASN A 234 -3.02 -7.41 4.23
N THR A 235 -3.76 -6.44 3.69
CA THR A 235 -5.04 -6.00 4.30
C THR A 235 -6.13 -7.07 4.22
N MET A 236 -6.15 -7.89 3.17
CA MET A 236 -7.02 -9.07 3.09
C MET A 236 -6.58 -10.17 4.06
N VAL A 237 -5.29 -10.46 4.12
CA VAL A 237 -4.70 -11.44 5.05
C VAL A 237 -5.07 -11.09 6.50
N ASP A 238 -4.81 -9.85 6.93
CA ASP A 238 -5.13 -9.32 8.26
C ASP A 238 -6.64 -9.27 8.57
N PHE A 239 -7.50 -9.29 7.54
CA PHE A 239 -8.95 -9.43 7.71
C PHE A 239 -9.35 -10.88 7.97
N PHE A 240 -8.86 -11.81 7.14
CA PHE A 240 -9.20 -13.24 7.23
C PHE A 240 -8.50 -13.99 8.37
N GLU A 241 -7.43 -13.44 8.96
CA GLU A 241 -6.76 -13.98 10.15
C GLU A 241 -7.54 -13.75 11.47
N LYS A 242 -8.47 -12.80 11.51
CA LYS A 242 -9.11 -12.37 12.76
C LYS A 242 -10.15 -13.40 13.27
N PRO A 243 -10.13 -13.78 14.57
CA PRO A 243 -11.14 -14.69 15.13
C PRO A 243 -12.58 -14.16 15.04
N MET A 244 -12.76 -12.83 15.04
CA MET A 244 -14.10 -12.20 14.97
C MET A 244 -14.86 -12.54 13.68
N THR A 245 -14.15 -12.88 12.60
CA THR A 245 -14.77 -13.33 11.34
C THR A 245 -15.48 -14.67 11.51
N GLU A 246 -15.05 -15.53 12.45
CA GLU A 246 -15.68 -16.83 12.76
C GLU A 246 -16.99 -16.71 13.56
N ILE A 247 -17.13 -15.65 14.38
CA ILE A 247 -18.22 -15.54 15.38
C ILE A 247 -19.53 -15.02 14.76
N ILE A 248 -19.44 -14.21 13.69
CA ILE A 248 -20.60 -13.46 13.16
C ILE A 248 -21.29 -14.21 11.99
N ILE A 249 -20.59 -15.14 11.34
CA ILE A 249 -20.96 -15.66 10.01
C ILE A 249 -21.02 -17.19 10.03
N ASN A 250 -22.22 -17.77 10.13
CA ASN A 250 -22.48 -19.22 10.01
C ASN A 250 -22.33 -19.76 8.57
N ARG A 251 -21.38 -19.24 7.79
CA ARG A 251 -21.05 -19.67 6.42
C ARG A 251 -19.57 -19.36 6.13
N GLN A 252 -19.07 -19.89 5.01
CA GLN A 252 -17.76 -19.46 4.52
C GLN A 252 -17.74 -17.98 4.15
N ILE A 253 -16.58 -17.37 4.37
CA ILE A 253 -16.30 -15.95 4.24
C ILE A 253 -15.50 -15.73 2.96
N SER A 254 -15.93 -14.75 2.18
CA SER A 254 -15.45 -14.49 0.83
C SER A 254 -14.68 -13.17 0.73
N ILE A 255 -13.95 -13.00 -0.37
CA ILE A 255 -13.35 -11.71 -0.76
C ILE A 255 -14.41 -10.60 -0.97
N GLN A 256 -15.66 -10.98 -1.27
CA GLN A 256 -16.76 -10.03 -1.35
C GLN A 256 -17.18 -9.53 0.04
N ASP A 257 -17.12 -10.37 1.06
CA ASP A 257 -17.38 -9.95 2.45
C ASP A 257 -16.35 -8.95 2.93
N PHE A 258 -15.06 -9.16 2.62
CA PHE A 258 -14.00 -8.17 2.84
C PHE A 258 -14.34 -6.81 2.19
N PHE A 259 -14.72 -6.80 0.91
CA PHE A 259 -15.05 -5.56 0.19
C PHE A 259 -16.27 -4.83 0.76
N VAL A 260 -17.32 -5.57 1.17
CA VAL A 260 -18.51 -5.02 1.83
C VAL A 260 -18.13 -4.43 3.18
N PHE A 261 -17.42 -5.19 4.02
CA PHE A 261 -17.05 -4.78 5.38
C PHE A 261 -16.18 -3.52 5.36
N LYS A 262 -15.14 -3.48 4.50
CA LYS A 262 -14.26 -2.31 4.35
C LYS A 262 -14.98 -1.10 3.74
N SER A 263 -15.96 -1.32 2.87
CA SER A 263 -16.81 -0.22 2.39
C SER A 263 -17.67 0.36 3.50
N MET A 264 -18.31 -0.50 4.32
CA MET A 264 -19.11 -0.06 5.46
C MET A 264 -18.26 0.68 6.50
N GLU A 265 -17.08 0.15 6.84
CA GLU A 265 -16.11 0.79 7.74
C GLU A 265 -15.74 2.21 7.25
N PHE A 266 -15.53 2.38 5.94
CA PHE A 266 -15.20 3.68 5.34
C PHE A 266 -16.37 4.67 5.36
N GLU A 267 -17.60 4.23 5.04
CA GLU A 267 -18.79 5.08 5.13
C GLU A 267 -19.11 5.48 6.58
N ILE A 268 -18.86 4.59 7.55
CA ILE A 268 -18.99 4.88 8.99
C ILE A 268 -17.94 5.91 9.41
N LEU A 269 -16.67 5.74 9.02
CA LEU A 269 -15.59 6.68 9.30
C LEU A 269 -15.94 8.10 8.82
N LEU A 270 -16.40 8.24 7.56
CA LEU A 270 -16.75 9.56 7.01
C LEU A 270 -17.95 10.23 7.70
N LYS A 271 -18.86 9.45 8.31
CA LYS A 271 -20.06 9.94 9.01
C LYS A 271 -19.85 10.16 10.52
N ALA A 272 -18.73 9.69 11.07
CA ALA A 272 -18.42 9.76 12.50
C ALA A 272 -18.32 11.19 13.05
N THR A 273 -18.78 11.41 14.27
CA THR A 273 -18.61 12.69 15.02
C THR A 273 -17.29 12.77 15.79
N ASP A 274 -16.50 11.69 15.71
CA ASP A 274 -15.22 11.43 16.36
C ASP A 274 -14.19 10.96 15.32
N ILE A 275 -14.25 11.49 14.09
CA ILE A 275 -13.51 10.95 12.93
C ILE A 275 -11.99 10.91 13.17
N LYS A 276 -11.43 11.86 13.91
CA LYS A 276 -10.00 11.91 14.26
C LYS A 276 -9.57 10.65 15.00
N HIS A 277 -10.24 10.32 16.11
CA HIS A 277 -9.96 9.13 16.92
C HIS A 277 -10.19 7.83 16.13
N ARG A 278 -11.21 7.77 15.27
CA ARG A 278 -11.45 6.57 14.43
C ARG A 278 -10.42 6.39 13.33
N ALA A 279 -9.97 7.47 12.70
CA ALA A 279 -8.95 7.44 11.65
C ALA A 279 -7.57 7.06 12.24
N PHE A 280 -7.26 7.54 13.43
CA PHE A 280 -6.09 7.16 14.23
C PHE A 280 -6.12 5.67 14.63
N ASN A 281 -7.23 5.21 15.20
CA ASN A 281 -7.45 3.81 15.60
C ASN A 281 -7.76 2.87 14.43
N SER A 282 -7.59 3.31 13.18
CA SER A 282 -7.82 2.48 12.00
C SER A 282 -6.92 1.24 12.02
N SER A 283 -7.45 0.14 11.50
CA SER A 283 -6.76 -1.15 11.46
C SER A 283 -5.68 -1.19 10.37
N TYR A 284 -4.60 -0.45 10.59
CA TYR A 284 -3.36 -0.51 9.83
C TYR A 284 -2.19 -0.93 10.73
N ASN A 285 -1.47 -1.95 10.28
CA ASN A 285 -0.22 -2.47 10.82
C ASN A 285 0.90 -2.16 9.83
N GLU A 286 1.95 -1.46 10.24
CA GLU A 286 3.06 -1.12 9.34
C GLU A 286 3.99 -2.29 9.01
N ASN A 287 4.08 -3.26 9.92
CA ASN A 287 5.15 -4.27 10.01
C ASN A 287 5.20 -5.31 8.86
N LEU A 288 4.74 -4.98 7.66
CA LEU A 288 4.77 -5.81 6.44
C LEU A 288 4.80 -4.97 5.13
N ALA A 289 4.97 -3.64 5.19
CA ALA A 289 4.84 -2.74 4.03
C ALA A 289 6.13 -2.03 3.57
N SER A 290 7.26 -2.33 4.24
CA SER A 290 8.63 -1.90 3.94
C SER A 290 9.45 -3.08 3.41
#